data_AF-A0A9E5ZFW2-F1
#
_entry.id   AF-A0A9E5ZFW2-F1
#
_cell.length_a   1.000
_cell.length_b   1.000
_cell.length_c   1.000
_cell.angle_alpha   90.00
_cell.angle_beta   90.00
_cell.angle_gamma   90.00
#
_symmetry.space_group_name_H-M   'P 1'
#
loop_
_entity.id
_entity.type
_entity.pdbx_description
1 polymer ?
#
loop_
_entity_poly.entity_id
_entity_poly.type
_entity_poly.pdbx_seq_one_letter_code
_entity_poly.pdbx_strand_id
1 'polypeptide(L)'
;MAIESGYFDQILGVIIEVFYNATVMFLLSVSLINYMHRYSRKAMNMFLASICILFADIIQAASVYILKSDLLDSLCLSFAIVAYVLLYRYGTMIYKPMEFNALDEHVSALHQCDKNDVS
;
A
#
# COMPACT_ATOMS: atom_id res chain seq x y z
N MET A 1 -22.27 39.18 -12.47
CA MET A 1 -21.90 37.76 -12.61
C MET A 1 -20.91 37.41 -11.50
N ALA A 2 -21.38 37.36 -10.25
CA ALA A 2 -20.57 37.05 -9.06
C ALA A 2 -21.28 36.07 -8.11
N ILE A 3 -22.57 35.79 -8.35
CA ILE A 3 -23.40 34.93 -7.51
C ILE A 3 -23.12 33.44 -7.81
N GLU A 4 -22.75 33.08 -9.05
CA GLU A 4 -22.39 31.69 -9.38
C GLU A 4 -21.04 31.25 -8.81
N SER A 5 -20.07 32.17 -8.68
CA SER A 5 -18.72 31.85 -8.18
C SER A 5 -18.74 31.42 -6.71
N GLY A 6 -19.52 32.09 -5.86
CA GLY A 6 -19.61 31.74 -4.44
C GLY A 6 -20.33 30.42 -4.19
N TYR A 7 -21.30 30.07 -5.05
CA TYR A 7 -22.07 28.83 -4.92
C TYR A 7 -21.25 27.61 -5.37
N PHE A 8 -20.45 27.74 -6.44
CA PHE A 8 -19.54 26.69 -6.88
C PHE A 8 -18.46 26.38 -5.86
N ASP A 9 -17.87 27.40 -5.24
CA ASP A 9 -16.82 27.22 -4.22
C ASP A 9 -17.37 26.51 -2.97
N GLN A 10 -18.60 26.86 -2.58
CA GLN A 10 -19.29 26.22 -1.47
C GLN A 10 -19.67 24.76 -1.77
N ILE A 11 -20.16 24.47 -2.98
CA ILE A 11 -20.48 23.09 -3.41
C ILE A 11 -19.21 22.25 -3.54
N LEU A 12 -18.14 22.79 -4.13
CA LEU A 12 -16.85 22.12 -4.26
C LEU A 12 -16.27 21.77 -2.88
N GLY A 13 -16.29 22.70 -1.93
CA GLY A 13 -15.85 22.44 -0.56
C GLY A 13 -16.59 21.28 0.09
N VAL A 14 -17.93 21.24 -0.05
CA VAL A 14 -18.76 20.15 0.50
C VAL A 14 -18.47 18.82 -0.20
N ILE A 15 -18.31 18.81 -1.53
CA ILE A 15 -18.00 17.59 -2.28
C ILE A 15 -16.64 17.02 -1.84
N ILE A 16 -15.62 17.88 -1.71
CA ILE A 16 -14.28 17.47 -1.30
C ILE A 16 -14.29 16.95 0.14
N GLU A 17 -14.98 17.63 1.06
CA GLU A 17 -15.12 17.20 2.45
C GLU A 17 -15.79 15.81 2.57
N VAL A 18 -16.89 15.62 1.84
CA VAL A 18 -17.60 14.33 1.80
C VAL A 18 -16.72 13.26 1.16
N PHE A 19 -16.06 13.57 0.04
CA PHE A 19 -15.21 12.62 -0.67
C PHE A 19 -14.01 12.20 0.17
N TYR A 20 -13.36 13.15 0.85
CA TYR A 20 -12.24 12.90 1.75
C TYR A 20 -12.65 11.99 2.91
N ASN A 21 -13.76 12.32 3.58
CA ASN A 21 -14.25 11.54 4.72
C ASN A 21 -14.71 10.12 4.29
N ALA A 22 -15.39 10.01 3.16
CA ALA A 22 -15.82 8.73 2.59
C ALA A 22 -14.63 7.86 2.19
N THR A 23 -13.62 8.44 1.53
CA THR A 23 -12.41 7.74 1.07
C THR A 23 -11.63 7.20 2.26
N VAL A 24 -11.37 8.04 3.27
CA VAL A 24 -10.65 7.65 4.50
C VAL A 24 -11.39 6.53 5.25
N MET A 25 -12.70 6.66 5.46
CA MET A 25 -13.51 5.63 6.13
C MET A 25 -13.58 4.32 5.34
N PHE A 26 -13.78 4.39 4.02
CA PHE A 26 -13.87 3.21 3.16
C PHE A 26 -12.55 2.43 3.13
N LEU A 27 -11.44 3.14 2.93
CA LEU A 27 -10.13 2.52 2.85
C LEU A 27 -9.67 1.95 4.18
N LEU A 28 -9.91 2.66 5.30
CA LEU A 28 -9.68 2.11 6.64
C LEU A 28 -10.48 0.83 6.84
N SER A 29 -11.74 0.80 6.42
CA SER A 29 -12.61 -0.38 6.56
C SER A 29 -12.10 -1.57 5.73
N VAL A 30 -11.79 -1.37 4.45
CA VAL A 30 -11.28 -2.44 3.57
C VAL A 30 -9.95 -2.98 4.08
N SER A 31 -9.05 -2.08 4.46
CA SER A 31 -7.74 -2.45 4.98
C SER A 31 -7.90 -3.21 6.31
N LEU A 32 -8.82 -2.80 7.19
CA LEU A 32 -9.07 -3.43 8.49
C LEU A 32 -9.74 -4.80 8.37
N ILE A 33 -10.67 -4.97 7.42
CA ILE A 33 -11.25 -6.27 7.06
C ILE A 33 -10.15 -7.21 6.55
N ASN A 34 -9.28 -6.72 5.68
CA ASN A 34 -8.16 -7.49 5.15
C ASN A 34 -7.14 -7.89 6.24
N TYR A 35 -6.93 -7.01 7.23
CA TYR A 35 -6.12 -7.30 8.41
C TYR A 35 -6.77 -8.36 9.31
N MET A 36 -8.05 -8.22 9.65
CA MET A 36 -8.77 -9.18 10.49
C MET A 36 -8.87 -10.57 9.86
N HIS A 37 -9.03 -10.64 8.53
CA HIS A 37 -9.17 -11.91 7.82
C HIS A 37 -7.87 -12.74 7.82
N ARG A 38 -6.70 -12.10 7.96
CA ARG A 38 -5.41 -12.79 8.04
C ARG A 38 -4.70 -12.42 9.33
N TYR A 39 -4.91 -13.22 10.38
CA TYR A 39 -4.15 -13.18 11.64
C TYR A 39 -2.69 -13.65 11.43
N SER A 40 -1.98 -13.03 10.50
CA SER A 40 -0.60 -13.35 10.16
C SER A 40 0.24 -12.08 10.23
N ARG A 41 1.43 -12.19 10.82
CA ARG A 41 2.43 -11.12 10.89
C ARG A 41 2.77 -10.50 9.52
N LYS A 42 2.53 -11.24 8.43
CA LYS A 42 2.67 -10.74 7.07
C LYS A 42 1.55 -9.75 6.68
N ALA A 43 0.30 -10.01 7.07
CA ALA A 43 -0.84 -9.16 6.72
C ALA A 43 -0.79 -7.78 7.40
N MET A 44 -0.22 -7.71 8.61
CA MET A 44 -0.02 -6.45 9.33
C MET A 44 0.86 -5.45 8.56
N ASN A 45 1.94 -5.94 7.95
CA ASN A 45 2.83 -5.07 7.18
C ASN A 45 2.20 -4.60 5.86
N MET A 46 1.28 -5.39 5.27
CA MET A 46 0.55 -4.96 4.08
C MET A 46 -0.52 -3.90 4.39
N PHE A 47 -1.21 -4.07 5.51
CA PHE A 47 -2.16 -3.10 6.03
C PHE A 47 -1.48 -1.73 6.29
N LEU A 48 -0.32 -1.76 6.96
CA LEU A 48 0.44 -0.55 7.26
C LEU A 48 0.97 0.15 5.99
N ALA A 49 1.44 -0.62 5.00
CA ALA A 49 1.86 -0.08 3.71
C ALA A 49 0.69 0.57 2.96
N SER A 50 -0.49 -0.08 2.96
CA SER A 50 -1.70 0.47 2.32
C SER A 50 -2.13 1.78 2.97
N ILE A 51 -2.18 1.86 4.30
CA ILE A 51 -2.53 3.12 4.99
C ILE A 51 -1.53 4.23 4.69
N CYS A 52 -0.23 3.94 4.61
CA CYS A 52 0.79 4.95 4.26
C CYS A 52 0.64 5.46 2.81
N ILE A 53 0.35 4.59 1.84
CA ILE A 53 0.09 5.01 0.45
C ILE A 53 -1.14 5.92 0.40
N LEU A 54 -2.20 5.55 1.11
CA LEU A 54 -3.44 6.32 1.10
C LEU A 54 -3.26 7.67 1.77
N PHE A 55 -2.53 7.73 2.89
CA PHE A 55 -2.19 9.01 3.50
C PHE A 55 -1.36 9.90 2.58
N ALA A 56 -0.42 9.33 1.82
CA ALA A 56 0.35 10.08 0.83
C ALA A 56 -0.56 10.66 -0.27
N ASP A 57 -1.42 9.84 -0.87
CA ASP A 57 -2.33 10.25 -1.95
C ASP A 57 -3.30 11.34 -1.49
N ILE A 58 -3.76 11.24 -0.23
CA ILE A 58 -4.68 12.18 0.39
C ILE A 58 -3.99 13.53 0.73
N ILE A 59 -2.75 13.50 1.24
CA ILE A 59 -1.95 14.71 1.48
C ILE A 59 -1.59 15.40 0.15
N GLN A 60 -1.27 14.62 -0.90
CA GLN A 60 -1.00 15.14 -2.24
C GLN A 60 -2.24 15.80 -2.85
N ALA A 61 -3.40 15.14 -2.76
CA ALA A 61 -4.65 15.72 -3.25
C ALA A 61 -4.97 17.04 -2.52
N ALA A 62 -4.70 17.11 -1.21
CA ALA A 62 -4.84 18.33 -0.43
C ALA A 62 -3.82 19.41 -0.81
N SER A 63 -2.56 19.09 -1.10
CA SER A 63 -1.56 20.10 -1.53
C SER A 63 -1.91 20.68 -2.90
N VAL A 64 -2.37 19.84 -3.83
CA VAL A 64 -2.76 20.30 -5.17
C VAL A 64 -3.98 21.22 -5.12
N TYR A 65 -4.94 20.96 -4.22
CA TYR A 65 -6.22 21.66 -4.19
C TYR A 65 -6.30 22.82 -3.20
N ILE A 66 -5.65 22.72 -2.04
CA ILE A 66 -5.84 23.64 -0.91
C ILE A 66 -4.65 24.59 -0.75
N LEU A 67 -3.42 24.12 -0.98
CA LEU A 67 -2.22 24.89 -0.67
C LEU A 67 -1.03 24.50 -1.57
N LYS A 68 -0.66 25.39 -2.52
CA LYS A 68 0.62 25.30 -3.27
C LYS A 68 1.81 25.56 -2.33
N SER A 69 2.13 24.59 -1.50
CA SER A 69 3.20 24.67 -0.51
C SER A 69 4.14 23.49 -0.68
N ASP A 70 5.37 23.77 -1.10
CA ASP A 70 6.41 22.78 -1.41
C ASP A 70 6.74 21.85 -0.22
N LEU A 71 6.45 22.28 1.01
CA LEU A 71 6.65 21.49 2.23
C LEU A 71 5.71 20.28 2.31
N LEU A 72 4.45 20.39 1.85
CA LEU A 72 3.49 19.28 1.89
C LEU A 72 3.86 18.20 0.88
N ASP A 73 4.35 18.60 -0.29
CA ASP A 73 4.82 17.67 -1.32
C ASP A 73 6.04 16.88 -0.85
N SER A 74 6.95 17.52 -0.10
CA SER A 74 8.09 16.83 0.53
C SER A 74 7.62 15.76 1.54
N LEU A 75 6.60 16.07 2.36
CA LEU A 75 6.04 15.12 3.32
C LEU A 75 5.33 13.95 2.60
N CYS A 76 4.58 14.23 1.54
CA CYS A 76 3.95 13.20 0.72
C CYS A 76 4.97 12.21 0.15
N LEU A 77 6.06 12.73 -0.44
CA LEU A 77 7.13 11.89 -0.99
C LEU A 77 7.76 11.00 0.10
N SER A 78 7.95 11.53 1.31
CA SER A 78 8.49 10.75 2.43
C SER A 78 7.58 9.58 2.83
N PHE A 79 6.26 9.81 2.90
CA PHE A 79 5.28 8.77 3.18
C PHE A 79 5.20 7.73 2.05
N ALA A 80 5.25 8.17 0.80
CA ALA A 80 5.26 7.28 -0.36
C ALA A 80 6.49 6.36 -0.37
N ILE A 81 7.68 6.89 -0.05
CA ILE A 81 8.92 6.10 0.06
C ILE A 81 8.79 5.07 1.19
N VAL A 82 8.33 5.48 2.38
CA VAL A 82 8.13 4.57 3.52
C VAL A 82 7.15 3.45 3.16
N ALA A 83 6.07 3.78 2.47
CA ALA A 83 5.08 2.81 2.03
C ALA A 83 5.64 1.82 1.02
N TYR A 84 6.44 2.30 0.06
CA TYR A 84 7.12 1.47 -0.93
C TYR A 84 8.12 0.51 -0.29
N VAL A 85 8.88 0.98 0.70
CA VAL A 85 9.80 0.14 1.49
C VAL A 85 9.04 -0.93 2.26
N LEU A 86 7.91 -0.61 2.90
CA LEU A 86 7.06 -1.57 3.58
C LEU A 86 6.47 -2.61 2.62
N LEU A 87 6.04 -2.18 1.43
CA LEU A 87 5.57 -3.05 0.34
C LEU A 87 6.66 -3.99 -0.16
N TYR A 88 7.89 -3.49 -0.30
CA TYR A 88 9.05 -4.30 -0.68
C TYR A 88 9.37 -5.37 0.38
N ARG A 89 9.35 -5.01 1.67
CA ARG A 89 9.54 -5.98 2.77
C ARG A 89 8.38 -6.98 2.87
N TYR A 90 7.17 -6.57 2.55
CA TYR A 90 6.03 -7.47 2.46
C TYR A 90 6.18 -8.46 1.29
N GLY A 91 6.52 -7.98 0.09
CA GLY A 91 6.69 -8.81 -1.11
C GLY A 91 7.80 -9.85 -0.98
N THR A 92 8.95 -9.46 -0.42
CA THR A 92 10.06 -10.39 -0.15
C THR A 92 9.70 -11.50 0.86
N MET A 93 8.81 -11.23 1.82
CA MET A 93 8.29 -12.27 2.71
C MET A 93 7.29 -13.23 2.04
N ILE A 94 6.68 -12.84 0.93
CA ILE A 94 5.80 -13.69 0.11
C ILE A 94 6.60 -14.50 -0.90
N TYR A 95 7.71 -13.98 -1.41
CA TYR A 95 8.51 -14.63 -2.47
C TYR A 95 9.44 -15.74 -1.94
N LYS A 96 9.84 -15.67 -0.67
CA LYS A 96 10.73 -16.67 -0.03
C LYS A 96 10.30 -18.15 -0.03
N PRO A 97 9.02 -18.58 -0.10
CA PRO A 97 8.70 -20.00 -0.12
C PRO A 97 8.89 -20.64 -1.51
N MET A 98 9.06 -19.86 -2.58
CA MET A 98 9.14 -20.44 -3.94
C MET A 98 10.56 -20.85 -4.33
N GLU A 99 11.57 -20.05 -3.98
CA GLU A 99 12.97 -20.36 -4.34
C GLU A 99 13.56 -21.50 -3.48
N PHE A 100 13.15 -21.62 -2.21
CA PHE A 100 13.60 -22.69 -1.32
C PHE A 100 13.01 -24.06 -1.71
N ASN A 101 11.72 -24.12 -2.10
CA ASN A 101 11.10 -25.37 -2.52
C ASN A 101 11.63 -25.85 -3.89
N ALA A 102 11.85 -24.94 -4.84
CA ALA A 102 12.42 -25.30 -6.14
C ALA A 102 13.87 -25.80 -6.01
N LEU A 103 14.66 -25.18 -5.13
CA LEU A 103 16.03 -25.61 -4.88
C LEU A 103 16.08 -26.95 -4.13
N ASP A 104 15.18 -27.17 -3.17
CA ASP A 104 15.06 -28.45 -2.43
C ASP A 104 14.63 -29.60 -3.37
N GLU A 105 13.68 -29.37 -4.27
CA GLU A 105 13.24 -30.37 -5.26
C GLU A 105 14.37 -30.75 -6.23
N HIS A 106 15.13 -29.76 -6.71
CA HIS A 106 16.29 -30.01 -7.58
C HIS A 106 17.46 -30.68 -6.85
N VAL A 107 17.74 -30.31 -5.60
CA VAL A 107 18.81 -30.94 -4.78
C VAL A 107 18.42 -32.37 -4.41
N SER A 108 17.15 -32.64 -4.11
CA SER A 108 16.62 -33.97 -3.85
C SER A 108 16.71 -34.88 -5.09
N ALA A 109 16.41 -34.34 -6.28
CA ALA A 109 16.54 -35.07 -7.55
C ALA A 109 18.00 -35.41 -7.90
N LEU A 110 18.97 -34.51 -7.61
CA LEU A 110 20.40 -34.79 -7.79
C LEU A 110 20.91 -35.85 -6.81
N HIS A 111 20.43 -35.85 -5.57
CA HIS A 111 20.82 -36.84 -4.56
C HIS A 111 20.30 -38.26 -4.87
N GLN A 112 19.24 -38.37 -5.68
CA GLN A 112 18.70 -39.64 -6.17
C GLN A 112 19.43 -40.13 -7.43
N CYS A 113 19.95 -39.22 -8.26
CA CYS A 113 20.78 -39.55 -9.42
C CYS A 113 22.13 -40.16 -8.98
N ASP A 114 22.77 -39.58 -7.96
CA ASP A 114 24.04 -40.06 -7.40
C ASP A 114 23.95 -41.48 -6.81
N LYS A 115 22.79 -41.87 -6.26
CA LYS A 115 22.58 -43.22 -5.72
C LYS A 115 22.41 -44.31 -6.79
N ASN A 116 21.99 -43.96 -8.00
CA ASN A 116 21.73 -44.93 -9.06
C ASN A 116 22.97 -45.24 -9.93
N ASP A 117 24.04 -44.44 -9.85
CA ASP A 117 25.30 -44.69 -10.55
C ASP A 117 26.31 -45.52 -9.72
N VAL A 118 25.98 -45.84 -8.46
CA VAL A 118 26.85 -46.60 -7.54
C VAL A 118 26.34 -48.03 -7.29
N SER A 119 25.27 -48.46 -7.96
CA SER A 119 24.73 -49.83 -7.88
C SER A 119 24.76 -50.56 -9.21
#